data_AF-A0A535R2W0-F1
#
_entry.id   AF-A0A535R2W0-F1
#
_cell.length_a   1.000
_cell.length_b   1.000
_cell.length_c   1.000
_cell.angle_alpha   90.00
_cell.angle_beta   90.00
_cell.angle_gamma   90.00
#
_symmetry.space_group_name_H-M   'P 1'
#
loop_
_entity.id
_entity.type
_entity.pdbx_description
1 polymer ?
#
loop_
_entity_poly.entity_id
_entity_poly.type
_entity_poly.pdbx_seq_one_letter_code
_entity_poly.pdbx_strand_id
1 'polypeptide(L)' 'MPIYEFKCSNCGDLFEVMGSYAEREKDHACPKCGSTDVKQAISLFSAAPPKSY' A
#
# COMPACT_ATOMS: atom_id res chain seq x y z
N MET A 1 -10.84 -9.27 2.90
CA MET A 1 -10.77 -7.97 2.19
C MET A 1 -9.34 -7.80 1.71
N PRO A 2 -9.10 -7.28 0.50
CA PRO A 2 -7.74 -6.99 0.05
C PRO A 2 -7.11 -5.92 0.95
N ILE A 3 -5.81 -6.08 1.23
CA ILE A 3 -5.01 -5.13 1.97
C ILE A 3 -4.16 -4.40 0.94
N TYR A 4 -4.23 -3.07 0.95
CA TYR A 4 -3.42 -2.21 0.11
C TYR A 4 -2.41 -1.46 0.99
N GLU A 5 -1.14 -1.54 0.67
CA GLU A 5 -0.11 -0.79 1.35
C GLU A 5 0.09 0.55 0.62
N PHE A 6 0.30 1.62 1.38
CA PHE A 6 0.56 2.95 0.87
C PHE A 6 1.78 3.55 1.57
N LYS A 7 2.58 4.29 0.81
CA LYS A 7 3.76 5.00 1.29
C LYS A 7 3.62 6.49 1.02
N CYS A 8 3.77 7.31 2.05
CA CYS A 8 3.80 8.76 1.90
C CYS A 8 5.11 9.20 1.23
N SER A 9 5.04 10.03 0.18
CA SER A 9 6.24 10.59 -0.45
C SER A 9 6.91 11.67 0.41
N ASN A 10 6.16 12.30 1.32
CA ASN A 10 6.64 13.44 2.11
C ASN A 10 7.39 13.00 3.38
N CYS A 11 6.77 12.15 4.21
CA CYS A 11 7.40 11.67 5.44
C CYS A 11 7.98 10.25 5.33
N GLY A 12 7.67 9.52 4.24
CA GLY A 12 8.16 8.16 4.03
C GLY A 12 7.41 7.07 4.79
N ASP A 13 6.38 7.43 5.57
CA ASP A 13 5.61 6.46 6.37
C ASP A 13 4.79 5.52 5.49
N LEU A 14 4.82 4.25 5.90
CA LEU A 14 4.04 3.16 5.32
C LEU A 14 2.82 2.91 6.19
N PHE A 15 1.66 2.77 5.56
CA PHE A 15 0.42 2.44 6.23
C PHE A 15 -0.43 1.52 5.35
N GLU A 16 -1.22 0.69 6.01
CA GLU A 16 -2.06 -0.31 5.35
C GLU A 16 -3.52 0.15 5.37
N VAL A 17 -4.17 0.06 4.22
CA VAL A 17 -5.59 0.36 4.06
C VAL A 17 -6.29 -0.96 3.71
N MET A 18 -7.14 -1.41 4.62
CA MET A 18 -8.04 -2.53 4.40
C MET A 18 -9.32 -1.98 3.79
N GLY A 19 -9.63 -2.38 2.56
CA GLY A 19 -10.79 -1.83 1.88
C GLY A 19 -11.23 -2.65 0.67
N SER A 20 -12.42 -2.35 0.22
CA SER A 20 -12.94 -2.76 -1.08
C SER A 20 -12.21 -2.02 -2.22
N TYR A 21 -12.31 -2.53 -3.46
CA TYR A 21 -11.70 -1.88 -4.62
C TYR A 21 -12.08 -0.40 -4.78
N ALA A 22 -13.28 0.00 -4.33
CA ALA A 22 -13.73 1.39 -4.37
C ALA A 22 -12.99 2.30 -3.37
N GLU A 23 -12.44 1.72 -2.29
CA GLU A 23 -11.66 2.48 -1.32
C GLU A 23 -10.25 2.75 -1.80
N ARG A 24 -9.71 1.95 -2.74
CA ARG A 24 -8.40 2.18 -3.37
C ARG A 24 -8.35 3.49 -4.18
N GLU A 25 -9.50 3.94 -4.70
CA GLU A 25 -9.60 5.11 -5.60
C GLU A 25 -9.88 6.41 -4.82
N LYS A 26 -9.98 6.32 -3.49
CA LYS A 26 -10.12 7.49 -2.64
C LYS A 26 -8.74 8.08 -2.35
N ASP A 27 -8.66 9.40 -2.35
CA ASP A 27 -7.49 10.11 -1.83
C ASP A 27 -7.24 9.71 -0.37
N HIS A 28 -6.11 9.04 -0.12
CA HIS A 28 -5.66 8.68 1.21
C HIS A 28 -4.70 9.75 1.72
N ALA A 29 -5.02 10.36 2.87
CA ALA A 29 -4.08 11.23 3.55
C ALA A 29 -3.17 10.40 4.46
N CYS A 30 -1.89 10.76 4.51
CA CYS A 30 -0.95 10.15 5.44
C CYS A 30 -1.39 10.43 6.89
N PRO A 31 -1.57 9.40 7.74
CA PRO A 31 -2.04 9.58 9.12
C PRO A 31 -1.03 10.31 10.02
N LYS A 32 0.23 10.43 9.60
CA LYS A 32 1.28 11.06 10.41
C LYS A 32 1.54 12.52 10.06
N CYS A 33 1.53 12.87 8.78
CA CYS A 33 1.84 14.22 8.32
C CYS A 33 0.66 14.95 7.66
N GLY A 34 -0.45 14.25 7.40
CA GLY A 34 -1.64 14.80 6.73
C GLY A 34 -1.46 15.05 5.23
N SER A 35 -0.31 14.70 4.64
CA SER A 35 -0.08 14.86 3.21
C SER A 35 -0.97 13.92 2.40
N THR A 36 -1.61 14.44 1.36
CA THR A 36 -2.33 13.66 0.33
C THR A 36 -1.38 13.02 -0.69
N ASP A 37 -0.10 13.40 -0.67
CA ASP A 37 0.91 12.81 -1.55
C ASP A 37 1.38 11.45 -0.99
N VAL A 38 0.56 10.43 -1.25
CA VAL A 38 0.83 9.03 -0.91
C VAL A 38 0.77 8.19 -2.19
N LYS A 39 1.60 7.16 -2.26
CA LYS A 39 1.68 6.24 -3.39
C LYS A 39 1.38 4.84 -2.91
N GLN A 40 0.67 4.07 -3.72
CA GLN A 40 0.43 2.66 -3.41
C GLN A 40 1.77 1.92 -3.41
N ALA A 41 2.10 1.32 -2.27
CA ALA A 41 3.22 0.41 -2.14
C ALA A 41 2.69 -0.99 -2.43
N ILE A 42 3.30 -1.68 -3.38
CA ILE A 42 2.97 -3.07 -3.68
C ILE A 42 4.09 -3.89 -3.07
N SER A 43 3.79 -4.64 -2.01
CA SER A 43 4.73 -5.61 -1.47
C SER A 43 4.91 -6.72 -2.50
N LEU A 44 6.05 -6.66 -3.22
CA LEU A 44 6.52 -7.71 -4.11
C LEU A 44 6.91 -8.92 -3.25
N PHE A 45 5.92 -9.70 -2.81
CA PHE A 45 6.19 -11.03 -2.27
C PHE A 45 6.62 -11.94 -3.43
N SER A 46 7.92 -12.23 -3.49
CA SER A 46 8.48 -13.25 -4.37
C SER A 46 8.07 -14.63 -3.85
N ALA A 47 6.99 -15.20 -4.40
CA ALA A 47 6.76 -16.63 -4.28
C ALA A 47 7.83 -17.33 -5.13
N ALA A 48 8.86 -17.88 -4.49
CA ALA A 48 9.85 -18.69 -5.19
C ALA A 48 9.09 -19.80 -5.95
N PRO A 49 9.32 -19.98 -7.27
CA PRO A 49 8.67 -21.06 -8.00
C PRO A 49 9.05 -22.40 -7.36
N PRO A 50 8.13 -23.39 -7.32
CA PRO A 50 8.45 -24.70 -6.77
C PRO A 50 9.66 -25.26 -7.52
N LYS A 51 10.67 -25.66 -6.76
CA LYS A 51 11.91 -26.23 -7.29
C LYS A 51 11.55 -27.58 -7.92
N SER A 52 11.35 -27.63 -9.23
CA SER A 52 11.17 -28.88 -9.96
C SER A 52 12.47 -29.69 -9.81
N TYR A 53 12.39 -30.87 -9.20
CA TYR A 53 13.44 -31.88 -9.16
C TYR A 53 13.21 -32.88 -10.29
#